data_AF-A0A2U0S0V6-F1
#
_entry.id   AF-A0A2U0S0V6-F1
#
_cell.length_a   1.000
_cell.length_b   1.000
_cell.length_c   1.000
_cell.angle_alpha   90.00
_cell.angle_beta   90.00
_cell.angle_gamma   90.00
#
_symmetry.space_group_name_H-M   'P 1'
#
loop_
_entity.id
_entity.type
_entity.pdbx_description
1 polymer ?
#
loop_
_entity_poly.entity_id
_entity_poly.type
_entity_poly.pdbx_seq_one_letter_code
_entity_poly.pdbx_strand_id
1 'polypeptide(L)'
;GSGTPAAIADGYLVVSSSADGYTYVIGKGQTETTVTTPDVAVAKGSAMTIKGTVLDMSPAQAGTPCVSKDSMSTQMEYLHLQQPIGGLWGDEVITGVPVTLTAIASDGTCTDLGTTITSGYYGSFGMSWTPQEEGTYEIVASFAGDESYGSSGASAFVTVGPAATAASPIEQEPLLSTELAIALAVVAVALIAVVGFLVLRKRK
;
A
#
# COMPACT_ATOMS: atom_id res chain seq x y z
N GLY A 1 -25.87 16.32 -22.10
CA GLY A 1 -26.44 17.64 -22.48
C GLY A 1 -25.98 18.01 -23.88
N SER A 2 -26.83 18.65 -24.68
CA SER A 2 -26.48 19.10 -26.05
C SER A 2 -25.63 20.37 -26.01
N GLY A 3 -24.32 20.23 -26.15
CA GLY A 3 -23.41 21.37 -26.34
C GLY A 3 -23.15 21.63 -27.82
N THR A 4 -22.93 22.89 -28.21
CA THR A 4 -22.51 23.24 -29.56
C THR A 4 -20.97 23.23 -29.63
N PRO A 5 -20.36 22.36 -30.46
CA PRO A 5 -18.92 22.38 -30.66
C PRO A 5 -18.51 23.68 -31.37
N ALA A 6 -17.46 24.34 -30.88
CA ALA A 6 -16.97 25.60 -31.42
C ALA A 6 -15.65 25.39 -32.20
N ALA A 7 -14.52 25.32 -31.48
CA ALA A 7 -13.18 25.21 -32.05
C ALA A 7 -12.41 24.02 -31.46
N ILE A 8 -11.44 23.52 -32.21
CA ILE A 8 -10.46 22.53 -31.75
C ILE A 8 -9.07 23.16 -31.83
N ALA A 9 -8.33 23.18 -30.73
CA ALA A 9 -6.94 23.62 -30.67
C ALA A 9 -6.16 22.75 -29.70
N ASP A 10 -4.90 22.42 -30.03
CA ASP A 10 -3.99 21.62 -29.22
C ASP A 10 -4.56 20.27 -28.74
N GLY A 11 -5.47 19.68 -29.52
CA GLY A 11 -6.12 18.40 -29.20
C GLY A 11 -7.31 18.52 -28.23
N TYR A 12 -7.73 19.74 -27.88
CA TYR A 12 -8.89 19.99 -27.03
C TYR A 12 -10.07 20.54 -27.84
N LEU A 13 -11.26 20.00 -27.59
CA LEU A 13 -12.53 20.45 -28.14
C LEU A 13 -13.19 21.46 -27.20
N VAL A 14 -13.49 22.64 -27.73
CA VAL A 14 -14.28 23.65 -27.02
C VAL A 14 -15.77 23.42 -27.31
N VAL A 15 -16.56 23.24 -26.25
CA VAL A 15 -18.01 23.03 -26.32
C VAL A 15 -18.70 24.07 -25.45
N SER A 16 -19.66 24.80 -26.01
CA SER A 16 -20.51 25.69 -25.21
C SER A 16 -21.84 25.02 -24.91
N SER A 17 -22.22 24.97 -23.64
CA SER A 17 -23.49 24.43 -23.19
C SER A 17 -24.49 25.56 -22.98
N SER A 18 -25.61 25.50 -23.70
CA SER A 18 -26.70 26.46 -23.52
C SER A 18 -27.56 26.15 -22.29
N ALA A 19 -27.40 24.97 -21.69
CA ALA A 19 -28.19 24.52 -20.54
C ALA A 19 -27.70 25.15 -19.23
N ASP A 20 -26.39 25.37 -19.09
CA ASP A 20 -25.74 25.88 -17.89
C ASP A 20 -24.96 27.19 -18.13
N GLY A 21 -24.78 27.60 -19.39
CA GLY A 21 -24.08 28.82 -19.77
C GLY A 21 -22.55 28.72 -19.70
N TYR A 22 -21.99 27.54 -19.47
CA TYR A 22 -20.55 27.32 -19.40
C TYR A 22 -19.95 26.89 -20.75
N THR A 23 -18.68 27.25 -20.93
CA THR A 23 -17.84 26.74 -22.01
C THR A 23 -16.88 25.72 -21.44
N TYR A 24 -16.94 24.51 -21.95
CA TYR A 24 -16.11 23.37 -21.57
C TYR A 24 -14.98 23.20 -22.59
N VAL A 25 -13.79 22.86 -22.09
CA VAL A 25 -12.64 22.48 -22.92
C VAL A 25 -12.35 21.01 -22.62
N ILE A 26 -12.65 20.15 -23.57
CA ILE A 26 -12.62 18.69 -23.41
C ILE A 26 -11.39 18.16 -24.13
N GLY A 27 -10.55 17.42 -23.43
CA GLY A 27 -9.42 16.70 -23.99
C GLY A 27 -8.89 15.71 -22.96
N LYS A 28 -7.72 15.12 -23.22
CA LYS A 28 -7.13 14.16 -22.28
C LYS A 28 -6.76 14.85 -20.97
N GLY A 29 -7.23 14.31 -19.85
CA GLY A 29 -6.91 14.79 -18.52
C GLY A 29 -5.43 14.59 -18.20
N GLN A 30 -4.82 15.56 -17.51
CA GLN A 30 -3.47 15.40 -16.97
C GLN A 30 -3.52 14.47 -15.77
N THR A 31 -2.48 13.67 -15.55
CA THR A 31 -2.42 12.78 -14.38
C THR A 31 -1.12 12.93 -13.62
N GLU A 32 -1.19 12.62 -12.32
CA GLU A 32 -0.03 12.56 -11.44
C GLU A 32 0.00 11.19 -10.77
N THR A 33 1.09 10.46 -10.99
CA THR A 33 1.37 9.19 -10.32
C THR A 33 2.31 9.43 -9.15
N THR A 34 2.07 8.77 -8.02
CA THR A 34 3.00 8.72 -6.88
C THR A 34 3.32 7.27 -6.55
N VAL A 35 4.48 7.03 -5.95
CA VAL A 35 4.87 5.71 -5.46
C VAL A 35 5.70 5.86 -4.19
N THR A 36 5.47 4.96 -3.24
CA THR A 36 6.17 4.90 -1.97
C THR A 36 6.55 3.45 -1.67
N THR A 37 7.73 3.31 -1.09
CA THR A 37 8.34 2.07 -0.63
C THR A 37 8.62 2.20 0.88
N PRO A 38 8.94 1.11 1.59
CA PRO A 38 9.39 1.23 2.97
C PRO A 38 10.66 2.10 3.08
N ASP A 39 10.65 3.06 4.01
CA ASP A 39 11.80 3.93 4.31
C ASP A 39 12.95 3.19 5.04
N VAL A 40 12.70 1.94 5.44
CA VAL A 40 13.65 1.08 6.14
C VAL A 40 14.11 -0.05 5.22
N ALA A 41 15.35 -0.52 5.45
CA ALA A 41 15.88 -1.64 4.71
C ALA A 41 15.01 -2.89 4.91
N VAL A 42 14.63 -3.54 3.81
CA VAL A 42 13.85 -4.78 3.82
C VAL A 42 14.80 -5.97 3.67
N ALA A 43 14.66 -7.00 4.48
CA ALA A 43 15.47 -8.21 4.33
C ALA A 43 15.09 -8.96 3.04
N LYS A 44 16.08 -9.42 2.26
CA LYS A 44 15.81 -10.27 1.09
C LYS A 44 14.93 -11.47 1.47
N GLY A 45 14.04 -11.87 0.57
CA GLY A 45 13.06 -12.94 0.81
C GLY A 45 11.87 -12.52 1.69
N SER A 46 11.85 -11.30 2.23
CA SER A 46 10.68 -10.76 2.95
C SER A 46 9.79 -9.96 2.01
N ALA A 47 8.48 -10.17 2.10
CA ALA A 47 7.51 -9.40 1.32
C ALA A 47 7.44 -7.95 1.83
N MET A 48 7.37 -7.00 0.90
CA MET A 48 7.11 -5.60 1.17
C MET A 48 5.93 -5.12 0.32
N THR A 49 5.23 -4.09 0.80
CA THR A 49 4.16 -3.44 0.04
C THR A 49 4.68 -2.17 -0.61
N ILE A 50 4.61 -2.13 -1.94
CA ILE A 50 4.74 -0.90 -2.73
C ILE A 50 3.34 -0.31 -2.87
N LYS A 51 3.19 0.98 -2.61
CA LYS A 51 1.88 1.65 -2.69
C LYS A 51 2.02 3.05 -3.26
N GLY A 52 0.95 3.53 -3.86
CA GLY A 52 0.95 4.84 -4.50
C GLY A 52 -0.45 5.25 -4.92
N THR A 53 -0.53 6.34 -5.69
CA THR A 53 -1.79 6.84 -6.25
C THR A 53 -1.61 7.25 -7.70
N VAL A 54 -2.69 7.21 -8.47
CA VAL A 54 -2.82 7.94 -9.74
C VAL A 54 -4.01 8.87 -9.63
N LEU A 55 -3.75 10.17 -9.70
CA LEU A 55 -4.77 11.21 -9.56
C LEU A 55 -4.93 11.99 -10.87
N ASP A 56 -6.15 12.42 -11.13
CA ASP A 56 -6.49 13.38 -12.16
C ASP A 56 -6.12 14.79 -11.70
N MET A 57 -5.38 15.50 -12.56
CA MET A 57 -4.93 16.87 -12.35
C MET A 57 -5.58 17.84 -13.34
N SER A 58 -6.70 17.44 -13.93
CA SER A 58 -7.50 18.29 -14.81
C SER A 58 -7.90 19.59 -14.10
N PRO A 59 -7.74 20.77 -14.75
CA PRO A 59 -7.93 22.06 -14.09
C PRO A 59 -9.32 22.28 -13.47
N ALA A 60 -10.35 21.60 -13.99
CA ALA A 60 -11.71 21.71 -13.49
C ALA A 60 -11.87 21.15 -12.08
N GLN A 61 -11.14 20.07 -11.74
CA GLN A 61 -11.24 19.41 -10.44
C GLN A 61 -9.97 18.57 -10.16
N ALA A 62 -8.86 19.24 -9.87
CA ALA A 62 -7.61 18.55 -9.59
C ALA A 62 -7.65 17.73 -8.28
N GLY A 63 -6.93 16.62 -8.26
CA GLY A 63 -6.78 15.74 -7.10
C GLY A 63 -7.85 14.66 -6.96
N THR A 64 -8.72 14.48 -7.97
CA THR A 64 -9.69 13.37 -7.99
C THR A 64 -9.02 12.07 -8.43
N PRO A 65 -9.61 10.89 -8.13
CA PRO A 65 -9.11 9.62 -8.63
C PRO A 65 -9.02 9.60 -10.16
N CYS A 66 -7.91 9.08 -10.69
CA CYS A 66 -7.84 8.70 -12.10
C CYS A 66 -8.63 7.40 -12.30
N VAL A 67 -9.73 7.48 -13.06
CA VAL A 67 -10.68 6.38 -13.30
C VAL A 67 -10.46 5.74 -14.67
N SER A 68 -10.95 4.52 -14.87
CA SER A 68 -10.91 3.89 -16.18
C SER A 68 -11.74 4.69 -17.19
N LYS A 69 -11.39 4.57 -18.48
CA LYS A 69 -12.18 5.13 -19.58
C LYS A 69 -13.67 4.74 -19.56
N ASP A 70 -13.99 3.54 -19.05
CA ASP A 70 -15.38 3.03 -19.02
C ASP A 70 -16.18 3.71 -17.89
N SER A 71 -15.52 4.15 -16.82
CA SER A 71 -16.12 4.87 -15.70
C SER A 71 -16.07 6.40 -15.85
N MET A 72 -15.42 6.92 -16.90
CA MET A 72 -15.21 8.35 -17.07
C MET A 72 -16.52 9.14 -17.18
N SER A 73 -17.50 8.65 -17.94
CA SER A 73 -18.80 9.32 -18.08
C SER A 73 -19.48 9.51 -16.72
N THR A 74 -19.60 8.42 -15.94
CA THR A 74 -20.18 8.43 -14.59
C THR A 74 -19.44 9.38 -13.66
N GLN A 75 -18.10 9.37 -13.71
CA GLN A 75 -17.26 10.22 -12.88
C GLN A 75 -17.50 11.71 -13.19
N MET A 76 -17.59 12.09 -14.47
CA MET A 76 -17.83 13.49 -14.86
C MET A 76 -19.26 13.94 -14.51
N GLU A 77 -20.25 13.07 -14.67
CA GLU A 77 -21.62 13.35 -14.26
C GLU A 77 -21.75 13.52 -12.74
N TYR A 78 -21.04 12.70 -11.95
CA TYR A 78 -20.95 12.84 -10.51
C TYR A 78 -20.29 14.17 -10.11
N LEU A 79 -19.10 14.46 -10.64
CA LEU A 79 -18.32 15.64 -10.24
C LEU A 79 -18.94 16.97 -10.69
N HIS A 80 -19.47 17.03 -11.91
CA HIS A 80 -19.86 18.30 -12.53
C HIS A 80 -21.37 18.48 -12.67
N LEU A 81 -22.16 17.40 -12.62
CA LEU A 81 -23.62 17.46 -12.77
C LEU A 81 -24.38 17.00 -11.52
N GLN A 82 -23.68 16.77 -10.40
CA GLN A 82 -24.24 16.35 -9.12
C GLN A 82 -25.10 15.07 -9.23
N GLN A 83 -24.80 14.19 -10.18
CA GLN A 83 -25.43 12.87 -10.27
C GLN A 83 -24.91 11.96 -9.15
N PRO A 84 -25.60 10.85 -8.82
CA PRO A 84 -25.07 9.85 -7.89
C PRO A 84 -23.81 9.17 -8.46
N ILE A 85 -22.84 8.83 -7.58
CA ILE A 85 -21.56 8.20 -7.98
C ILE A 85 -21.72 6.78 -8.58
N GLY A 86 -22.85 6.13 -8.30
CA GLY A 86 -23.21 4.83 -8.88
C GLY A 86 -24.06 4.94 -10.15
N GLY A 87 -24.06 6.09 -10.82
CA GLY A 87 -24.94 6.39 -11.93
C GLY A 87 -26.38 6.67 -11.49
N LEU A 88 -27.22 7.09 -12.44
CA LEU A 88 -28.62 7.47 -12.18
C LEU A 88 -29.45 6.34 -11.54
N TRP A 89 -29.14 5.08 -11.87
CA TRP A 89 -29.85 3.89 -11.40
C TRP A 89 -29.15 3.17 -10.24
N GLY A 90 -27.94 3.59 -9.87
CA GLY A 90 -27.17 2.98 -8.78
C GLY A 90 -26.52 1.64 -9.10
N ASP A 91 -26.35 1.32 -10.38
CA ASP A 91 -25.80 0.05 -10.90
C ASP A 91 -24.37 0.17 -11.48
N GLU A 92 -23.82 1.39 -11.51
CA GLU A 92 -22.47 1.64 -12.02
C GLU A 92 -21.42 1.57 -10.89
N VAL A 93 -20.24 1.07 -11.23
CA VAL A 93 -19.10 0.97 -10.31
C VAL A 93 -17.92 1.71 -10.91
N ILE A 94 -17.36 2.64 -10.15
CA ILE A 94 -16.16 3.36 -10.58
C ILE A 94 -14.95 2.42 -10.47
N THR A 95 -14.31 2.19 -11.61
CA THR A 95 -13.10 1.36 -11.75
C THR A 95 -11.88 2.24 -11.98
N GLY A 96 -10.71 1.79 -11.53
CA GLY A 96 -9.46 2.53 -11.69
C GLY A 96 -8.69 2.16 -12.96
N VAL A 97 -7.46 2.66 -13.04
CA VAL A 97 -6.57 2.49 -14.18
C VAL A 97 -5.45 1.49 -13.90
N PRO A 98 -4.90 0.82 -14.94
CA PRO A 98 -3.75 -0.06 -14.78
C PRO A 98 -2.45 0.72 -14.57
N VAL A 99 -1.66 0.29 -13.58
CA VAL A 99 -0.34 0.82 -13.25
C VAL A 99 0.68 -0.32 -13.33
N THR A 100 1.70 -0.15 -14.14
CA THR A 100 2.82 -1.11 -14.22
C THR A 100 3.89 -0.74 -13.21
N LEU A 101 4.47 -1.75 -12.55
CA LEU A 101 5.56 -1.57 -11.60
C LEU A 101 6.81 -2.28 -12.10
N THR A 102 7.95 -1.57 -12.07
CA THR A 102 9.25 -2.11 -12.48
C THR A 102 10.29 -1.81 -11.41
N ALA A 103 11.09 -2.80 -11.04
CA ALA A 103 12.25 -2.62 -10.17
C ALA A 103 13.52 -2.55 -11.02
N ILE A 104 14.30 -1.49 -10.86
CA ILE A 104 15.57 -1.28 -11.54
C ILE A 104 16.68 -1.42 -10.49
N ALA A 105 17.53 -2.44 -10.64
CA ALA A 105 18.66 -2.66 -9.76
C ALA A 105 19.81 -1.68 -10.08
N SER A 106 20.76 -1.55 -9.15
CA SER A 106 21.92 -0.63 -9.30
C SER A 106 22.85 -0.97 -10.48
N ASP A 107 22.78 -2.18 -11.01
CA ASP A 107 23.49 -2.62 -12.22
C ASP A 107 22.75 -2.28 -13.53
N GLY A 108 21.55 -1.70 -13.44
CA GLY A 108 20.68 -1.37 -14.57
C GLY A 108 19.72 -2.51 -14.98
N THR A 109 19.72 -3.64 -14.28
CA THR A 109 18.80 -4.74 -14.56
C THR A 109 17.37 -4.35 -14.20
N CYS A 110 16.47 -4.39 -15.19
CA CYS A 110 15.05 -4.12 -15.01
C CYS A 110 14.26 -5.42 -14.80
N THR A 111 13.51 -5.48 -13.70
CA THR A 111 12.60 -6.58 -13.37
C THR A 111 11.16 -6.07 -13.39
N ASP A 112 10.31 -6.65 -14.24
CA ASP A 112 8.87 -6.37 -14.24
C ASP A 112 8.22 -7.02 -13.01
N LEU A 113 7.58 -6.20 -12.17
CA LEU A 113 6.84 -6.66 -10.99
C LEU A 113 5.38 -6.99 -11.31
N GLY A 114 4.89 -6.53 -12.46
CA GLY A 114 3.54 -6.75 -12.94
C GLY A 114 2.69 -5.47 -12.96
N THR A 115 1.39 -5.68 -13.13
CA THR A 115 0.39 -4.60 -13.23
C THR A 115 -0.62 -4.71 -12.10
N THR A 116 -0.98 -3.58 -11.50
CA THR A 116 -2.09 -3.46 -10.53
C THR A 116 -3.11 -2.45 -11.01
N ILE A 117 -4.35 -2.55 -10.55
CA ILE A 117 -5.41 -1.59 -10.88
C ILE A 117 -5.62 -0.65 -9.70
N THR A 118 -5.70 0.65 -9.96
CA THR A 118 -6.02 1.63 -8.90
C THR A 118 -7.45 1.43 -8.37
N SER A 119 -7.69 1.88 -7.14
CA SER A 119 -9.05 2.03 -6.65
C SER A 119 -9.75 3.15 -7.42
N GLY A 120 -10.87 2.86 -8.09
CA GLY A 120 -11.63 3.87 -8.82
C GLY A 120 -12.12 5.03 -7.93
N TYR A 121 -12.34 4.78 -6.64
CA TYR A 121 -12.85 5.79 -5.69
C TYR A 121 -11.76 6.62 -5.00
N TYR A 122 -10.52 6.13 -4.98
CA TYR A 122 -9.43 6.76 -4.20
C TYR A 122 -8.16 7.00 -5.02
N GLY A 123 -8.06 6.46 -6.24
CA GLY A 123 -6.86 6.51 -7.07
C GLY A 123 -5.68 5.71 -6.54
N SER A 124 -5.80 5.08 -5.36
CA SER A 124 -4.72 4.37 -4.68
C SER A 124 -4.50 2.97 -5.24
N PHE A 125 -3.24 2.54 -5.32
CA PHE A 125 -2.86 1.16 -5.64
C PHE A 125 -1.88 0.59 -4.61
N GLY A 126 -1.78 -0.73 -4.56
CA GLY A 126 -0.81 -1.47 -3.78
C GLY A 126 -0.40 -2.76 -4.46
N MET A 127 0.86 -3.15 -4.29
CA MET A 127 1.43 -4.40 -4.79
C MET A 127 2.41 -4.98 -3.77
N SER A 128 2.31 -6.27 -3.51
CA SER A 128 3.29 -7.00 -2.71
C SER A 128 4.43 -7.46 -3.59
N TRP A 129 5.67 -7.19 -3.19
CA TRP A 129 6.88 -7.66 -3.87
C TRP A 129 7.85 -8.29 -2.88
N THR A 130 8.54 -9.36 -3.30
CA THR A 130 9.53 -10.06 -2.49
C THR A 130 10.87 -10.08 -3.23
N PRO A 131 11.82 -9.20 -2.89
CA PRO A 131 13.14 -9.16 -3.54
C PRO A 131 13.93 -10.44 -3.25
N GLN A 132 14.60 -10.96 -4.27
CA GLN A 132 15.44 -12.17 -4.16
C GLN A 132 16.92 -11.85 -3.94
N GLU A 133 17.37 -10.69 -4.41
CA GLU A 133 18.77 -10.25 -4.33
C GLU A 133 18.89 -9.01 -3.44
N GLU A 134 20.08 -8.82 -2.90
CA GLU A 134 20.42 -7.65 -2.08
C GLU A 134 20.80 -6.47 -2.97
N GLY A 135 20.58 -5.26 -2.47
CA GLY A 135 20.96 -4.06 -3.19
C GLY A 135 19.94 -2.94 -3.06
N THR A 136 20.21 -1.83 -3.74
CA THR A 136 19.25 -0.73 -3.84
C THR A 136 18.51 -0.83 -5.16
N TYR A 137 17.19 -0.76 -5.10
CA TYR A 137 16.32 -0.79 -6.26
C TYR A 137 15.61 0.55 -6.40
N GLU A 138 15.52 1.05 -7.62
CA GLU A 138 14.57 2.10 -8.00
C GLU A 138 13.28 1.44 -8.46
N ILE A 139 12.20 1.68 -7.73
CA ILE A 139 10.87 1.19 -8.07
C ILE A 139 10.17 2.27 -8.87
N VAL A 140 9.82 1.97 -10.12
CA VAL A 140 9.10 2.85 -11.03
C VAL A 140 7.66 2.38 -11.14
N ALA A 141 6.71 3.27 -10.88
CA ALA A 141 5.29 3.07 -11.17
C ALA A 141 4.92 3.91 -12.39
N SER A 142 4.26 3.30 -13.38
CA SER A 142 3.90 3.97 -14.63
C SER A 142 2.44 3.72 -14.99
N PHE A 143 1.73 4.82 -15.26
CA PHE A 143 0.44 4.81 -15.91
C PHE A 143 0.63 5.23 -17.38
N ALA A 144 0.32 4.33 -18.31
CA ALA A 144 0.55 4.53 -19.74
C ALA A 144 -0.38 5.59 -20.38
N GLY A 145 -1.40 6.06 -19.65
CA GLY A 145 -2.48 6.85 -20.24
C GLY A 145 -3.48 5.99 -20.99
N ASP A 146 -4.60 6.59 -21.36
CA ASP A 146 -5.64 5.97 -22.19
C ASP A 146 -6.33 7.03 -23.07
N GLU A 147 -7.56 6.79 -23.51
CA GLU A 147 -8.34 7.75 -24.29
C GLU A 147 -8.80 8.95 -23.45
N SER A 148 -8.93 8.77 -22.14
CA SER A 148 -9.41 9.76 -21.17
C SER A 148 -8.27 10.59 -20.56
N TYR A 149 -7.11 9.96 -20.34
CA TYR A 149 -6.00 10.55 -19.61
C TYR A 149 -4.66 10.45 -20.33
N GLY A 150 -3.79 11.44 -20.09
CA GLY A 150 -2.37 11.37 -20.43
C GLY A 150 -1.59 10.44 -19.50
N SER A 151 -0.41 10.00 -19.95
CA SER A 151 0.48 9.16 -19.15
C SER A 151 1.14 9.93 -18.01
N SER A 152 1.51 9.21 -16.95
CA SER A 152 2.33 9.72 -15.86
C SER A 152 3.11 8.60 -15.19
N GLY A 153 4.13 8.95 -14.41
CA GLY A 153 4.92 7.98 -13.67
C GLY A 153 5.69 8.63 -12.52
N ALA A 154 6.12 7.80 -11.58
CA ALA A 154 6.95 8.21 -10.45
C ALA A 154 7.90 7.09 -10.05
N SER A 155 8.98 7.45 -9.34
CA SER A 155 9.90 6.47 -8.78
C SER A 155 10.17 6.69 -7.29
N ALA A 156 10.51 5.60 -6.61
CA ALA A 156 10.94 5.59 -5.20
C ALA A 156 12.04 4.55 -5.01
N PHE A 157 12.99 4.83 -4.12
CA PHE A 157 14.09 3.92 -3.82
C PHE A 157 13.76 2.99 -2.66
N VAL A 158 14.32 1.79 -2.69
CA VAL A 158 14.27 0.84 -1.58
C VAL A 158 15.60 0.11 -1.45
N THR A 159 16.06 -0.06 -0.21
CA THR A 159 17.27 -0.84 0.08
C THR A 159 16.87 -2.23 0.58
N VAL A 160 17.40 -3.25 -0.06
CA VAL A 160 17.24 -4.66 0.31
C VAL A 160 18.53 -5.13 0.99
N GLY A 161 18.41 -5.48 2.26
CA GLY A 161 19.50 -5.99 3.08
C GLY A 161 19.55 -7.52 3.12
N PRO A 162 20.50 -8.09 3.90
CA PRO A 162 20.63 -9.53 4.05
C PRO A 162 19.37 -10.16 4.65
N ALA A 163 19.22 -11.46 4.44
CA ALA A 163 18.08 -12.21 4.94
C ALA A 163 18.00 -12.11 6.47
N ALA A 164 16.79 -12.00 7.01
CA ALA A 164 16.60 -11.97 8.45
C ALA A 164 17.13 -13.27 9.06
N THR A 165 18.09 -13.17 9.97
CA THR A 165 18.57 -14.34 10.70
C THR A 165 17.49 -14.76 11.69
N ALA A 166 17.12 -16.05 11.69
CA ALA A 166 16.19 -16.57 12.68
C ALA A 166 16.78 -16.36 14.08
N ALA A 167 16.01 -15.75 14.98
CA ALA A 167 16.40 -15.67 16.37
C ALA A 167 16.52 -17.09 16.93
N SER A 168 17.69 -17.44 17.47
CA SER A 168 17.87 -18.69 18.20
C SER A 168 16.88 -18.71 19.38
N PRO A 169 16.28 -19.88 19.71
CA PRO A 169 15.50 -20.02 20.94
C PRO A 169 16.34 -19.53 22.12
N ILE A 170 15.76 -18.65 22.93
CA ILE A 170 16.38 -18.22 24.18
C ILE A 170 16.37 -19.47 25.07
N GLU A 171 17.52 -20.08 25.31
CA GLU A 171 17.64 -21.18 26.26
C GLU A 171 17.34 -20.59 27.65
N GLN A 172 16.21 -20.98 28.24
CA GLN A 172 15.88 -20.57 29.61
C GLN A 172 16.93 -21.19 30.53
N GLU A 173 17.86 -20.37 31.03
CA GLU A 173 18.69 -20.80 32.15
C GLU A 173 17.78 -21.14 33.34
N PRO A 174 17.92 -22.32 33.95
CA PRO A 174 17.10 -22.70 35.09
C PRO A 174 17.33 -21.71 36.24
N LEU A 175 16.26 -21.07 36.71
CA LEU A 175 16.27 -20.03 37.77
C LEU A 175 16.92 -20.50 39.08
N LEU A 176 16.93 -21.81 39.32
CA LEU A 176 17.75 -22.46 40.34
C LEU A 176 18.53 -23.58 39.69
N SER A 177 19.83 -23.71 40.02
CA SER A 177 20.52 -24.96 39.73
C SER A 177 19.79 -26.11 40.45
N THR A 178 19.73 -27.27 39.81
CA THR A 178 19.12 -28.49 40.38
C THR A 178 19.70 -28.80 41.76
N GLU A 179 20.98 -28.49 41.95
CA GLU A 179 21.70 -28.65 43.22
C GLU A 179 21.15 -27.73 44.32
N LEU A 180 20.86 -26.46 44.02
CA LEU A 180 20.29 -25.52 44.98
C LEU A 180 18.85 -25.89 45.33
N ALA A 181 18.07 -26.37 44.36
CA ALA A 181 16.71 -26.85 44.59
C ALA A 181 16.67 -28.09 45.51
N ILE A 182 17.58 -29.05 45.29
CA ILE A 182 17.73 -30.23 46.15
C ILE A 182 18.18 -29.81 47.56
N ALA A 183 19.15 -28.90 47.68
CA ALA A 183 19.63 -28.41 48.97
C ALA A 183 18.50 -27.75 49.78
N LEU A 184 17.70 -26.89 49.15
CA LEU A 184 16.55 -26.25 49.81
C LEU A 184 15.48 -27.26 50.24
N ALA A 185 15.20 -28.28 49.42
CA ALA A 185 14.25 -29.33 49.77
C ALA A 185 14.72 -30.16 50.98
N VAL A 186 16.01 -30.53 51.04
CA VAL A 186 16.59 -31.26 52.17
C VAL A 186 16.53 -30.43 53.45
N VAL A 187 16.88 -29.15 53.38
CA VAL A 187 16.82 -28.23 54.53
C VAL A 187 15.39 -28.10 55.05
N ALA A 188 14.40 -27.96 54.17
CA ALA A 188 12.99 -27.88 54.56
C ALA A 188 12.52 -29.16 55.28
N VAL A 189 12.86 -30.34 54.75
CA VAL A 189 12.52 -31.63 55.38
C VAL A 189 13.20 -31.79 56.75
N ALA A 190 14.47 -31.41 56.86
CA ALA A 190 15.20 -31.46 58.12
C ALA A 190 14.56 -30.53 59.18
N LEU A 191 14.15 -29.32 58.80
CA LEU A 191 13.46 -28.40 59.70
C LEU A 191 12.11 -28.95 60.17
N ILE A 192 11.33 -29.54 59.26
CA ILE A 192 10.03 -30.17 59.60
C ILE A 192 10.24 -31.34 60.57
N ALA A 193 11.25 -32.18 60.35
CA ALA A 193 11.57 -33.30 61.23
C ALA A 193 11.98 -32.83 62.64
N VAL A 194 12.81 -31.79 62.74
CA VAL A 194 13.23 -31.20 64.02
C VAL A 194 12.03 -30.59 64.75
N VAL A 195 11.19 -29.82 64.07
CA VAL A 195 9.99 -29.22 64.68
C VAL A 195 9.02 -30.31 65.14
N GLY A 196 8.77 -31.33 64.31
CA GLY A 196 7.93 -32.48 64.66
C GLY A 196 8.45 -33.22 65.90
N PHE A 197 9.76 -33.48 65.96
CA PHE A 197 10.40 -34.10 67.12
C PHE A 197 10.28 -33.25 68.39
N LEU A 198 10.50 -31.93 68.30
CA LEU A 198 10.39 -31.02 69.44
C LEU A 198 8.94 -30.91 69.96
N VAL A 199 7.94 -30.93 69.07
CA VAL A 199 6.52 -30.92 69.44
C VAL A 199 6.11 -32.24 70.11
N LEU A 200 6.58 -33.38 69.60
CA LEU A 200 6.35 -34.70 70.22
C LEU A 200 7.03 -34.81 71.59
N ARG A 201 8.22 -34.23 71.76
CA ARG A 201 8.95 -34.23 73.03
C ARG A 201 8.28 -33.38 74.11
N LYS A 202 7.58 -32.30 73.76
CA LYS A 202 6.84 -31.46 74.70
C LYS A 202 5.47 -32.03 75.12
N ARG A 203 5.02 -33.12 74.50
CA ARG A 203 3.74 -33.80 74.80
C ARG A 203 3.88 -35.05 75.70
N LYS A 204 5.09 -35.37 76.15
CA LYS A 204 5.36 -36.32 77.24
C LYS A 204 5.75 -35.54 78.49
#